data_AF-A0A8T4DHH1-F1
#
_entry.id   AF-A0A8T4DHH1-F1
#
_cell.length_a   1.000
_cell.length_b   1.000
_cell.length_c   1.000
_cell.angle_alpha   90.00
_cell.angle_beta   90.00
_cell.angle_gamma   90.00
#
_symmetry.space_group_name_H-M   'P 1'
#
loop_
_entity.id
_entity.type
_entity.pdbx_description
1 polymer ?
#
loop_
_entity_poly.entity_id
_entity_poly.type
_entity_poly.pdbx_seq_one_letter_code
_entity_poly.pdbx_strand_id
1 'polypeptide(L)'
;MKLPEGITDIKELAYITSRKLENEQGDKTGMVVVWRKKGEEEFGYKLTCPYCATEQESRVEFKRRPYRVRCNNCGKSITIEKLTKK
;
A
#
# COMPACT_ATOMS: atom_id res chain seq x y z
N MET A 1 14.99 -4.38 -1.48
CA MET A 1 13.52 -4.25 -1.48
C MET A 1 13.00 -5.06 -2.65
N LYS A 2 12.09 -6.03 -2.45
CA LYS A 2 11.40 -6.67 -3.58
C LYS A 2 10.45 -5.65 -4.19
N LEU A 3 10.60 -5.37 -5.48
CA LEU A 3 9.69 -4.53 -6.22
C LEU A 3 8.33 -5.24 -6.32
N PRO A 4 7.21 -4.50 -6.27
CA PRO A 4 5.89 -5.04 -6.58
C PRO A 4 5.86 -5.62 -7.98
N GLU A 5 4.95 -6.57 -8.21
CA GLU A 5 4.87 -7.26 -9.49
C GLU A 5 4.46 -6.26 -10.59
N GLY A 6 5.18 -6.28 -11.71
CA GLY A 6 4.98 -5.32 -12.81
C GLY A 6 5.75 -4.00 -12.71
N ILE A 7 6.70 -3.86 -11.77
CA ILE A 7 7.70 -2.80 -11.78
C ILE A 7 9.07 -3.41 -12.03
N THR A 8 9.62 -3.16 -13.22
CA THR A 8 10.94 -3.62 -13.64
C THR A 8 12.07 -2.74 -13.13
N ASP A 9 11.84 -1.42 -12.99
CA ASP A 9 12.87 -0.48 -12.54
C ASP A 9 12.34 0.59 -11.57
N ILE A 10 13.08 0.85 -10.48
CA ILE A 10 12.71 1.84 -9.45
C ILE A 10 12.72 3.27 -10.02
N LYS A 11 13.49 3.54 -11.08
CA LYS A 11 13.57 4.86 -11.74
C LYS A 11 12.28 5.21 -12.48
N GLU A 12 11.45 4.24 -12.82
CA GLU A 12 10.10 4.46 -13.38
C GLU A 12 9.12 4.98 -12.33
N LEU A 13 9.44 4.80 -11.04
CA LEU A 13 8.62 5.27 -9.94
C LEU A 13 8.94 6.72 -9.59
N ALA A 14 7.91 7.56 -9.55
CA ALA A 14 7.96 8.89 -8.97
C ALA A 14 7.94 8.83 -7.44
N TYR A 15 7.31 7.79 -6.89
CA TYR A 15 7.14 7.62 -5.46
C TYR A 15 7.13 6.14 -5.10
N ILE A 16 7.78 5.76 -4.01
CA ILE A 16 7.63 4.46 -3.38
C ILE A 16 7.78 4.60 -1.88
N THR A 17 6.89 3.95 -1.15
CA THR A 17 6.94 3.84 0.30
C THR A 17 6.51 2.45 0.72
N SER A 18 7.09 1.93 1.80
CA SER A 18 6.66 0.68 2.42
C SER A 18 6.53 0.89 3.91
N ARG A 19 5.48 0.32 4.51
CA ARG A 19 5.19 0.42 5.93
C ARG A 19 4.67 -0.90 6.46
N LYS A 20 4.99 -1.19 7.71
CA LYS A 20 4.36 -2.28 8.44
C LYS A 20 3.05 -1.77 9.06
N LEU A 21 2.03 -2.59 9.02
CA LEU A 21 0.73 -2.34 9.59
C LEU A 21 0.57 -3.21 10.83
N GLU A 22 0.06 -2.60 11.89
CA GLU A 22 -0.23 -3.28 13.13
C GLU A 22 -1.67 -3.81 13.10
N ASN A 23 -1.87 -5.02 13.62
CA ASN A 23 -3.19 -5.58 13.83
C ASN A 23 -3.77 -5.09 15.17
N GLU A 24 -5.00 -5.50 15.50
CA GLU A 24 -5.65 -5.17 16.80
C GLU A 24 -4.90 -5.72 18.03
N GLN A 25 -3.99 -6.69 17.85
CA GLN A 25 -3.21 -7.30 18.93
C GLN A 25 -1.88 -6.57 19.18
N GLY A 26 -1.53 -5.57 18.36
CA GLY A 26 -0.22 -4.89 18.43
C GLY A 26 0.86 -5.59 17.60
N ASP A 27 0.53 -6.67 16.90
CA ASP A 27 1.50 -7.37 16.05
C ASP A 27 1.62 -6.70 14.68
N LYS A 28 2.87 -6.46 14.27
CA LYS A 28 3.22 -5.88 12.96
C LYS A 28 3.27 -6.95 11.86
N THR A 29 2.18 -7.71 11.73
CA THR A 29 2.02 -8.77 10.73
C THR A 29 1.67 -8.24 9.35
N GLY A 30 1.05 -7.06 9.27
CA GLY A 30 0.67 -6.46 8.01
C GLY A 30 1.78 -5.64 7.38
N MET A 31 1.69 -5.45 6.07
CA MET A 31 2.60 -4.62 5.31
C MET A 31 1.82 -3.91 4.21
N VAL A 32 2.14 -2.65 3.95
CA VAL A 32 1.62 -1.93 2.79
C VAL A 32 2.78 -1.29 2.06
N VAL A 33 2.88 -1.58 0.77
CA VAL A 33 3.78 -0.92 -0.16
C VAL A 33 2.93 -0.08 -1.07
N VAL A 34 3.23 1.20 -1.19
CA VAL A 34 2.54 2.11 -2.10
C VAL A 34 3.56 2.72 -3.02
N TRP A 35 3.26 2.77 -4.31
CA TRP A 35 4.11 3.33 -5.33
C TRP A 35 3.30 4.13 -6.34
N ARG A 36 3.97 5.06 -7.01
CA ARG A 36 3.41 5.86 -8.09
C ARG A 36 4.40 5.89 -9.23
N LYS A 37 3.96 5.60 -10.46
CA LYS A 37 4.83 5.74 -11.65
C LYS A 37 4.94 7.20 -12.07
N LYS A 38 6.04 7.54 -12.74
CA LYS A 38 6.23 8.87 -13.34
C LYS A 38 5.20 9.07 -14.45
N GLY A 39 4.43 10.16 -14.37
CA GLY A 39 3.37 10.48 -15.33
C GLY A 39 1.99 9.88 -15.01
N GLU A 40 1.89 8.91 -14.09
CA GLU A 40 0.59 8.42 -13.61
C GLU A 40 0.11 9.26 -12.42
N GLU A 41 -1.20 9.46 -12.30
CA GLU A 41 -1.82 10.08 -11.11
C GLU A 41 -2.26 9.03 -10.07
N GLU A 42 -2.44 7.79 -10.52
CA GLU A 42 -2.83 6.65 -9.69
C GLU A 42 -1.66 6.10 -8.88
N PHE A 43 -1.95 5.65 -7.67
CA PHE A 43 -0.99 4.97 -6.81
C PHE A 43 -1.27 3.47 -6.84
N GLY A 44 -0.28 2.68 -7.25
CA GLY A 44 -0.29 1.25 -7.01
C GLY A 44 -0.04 0.97 -5.53
N TYR A 45 -0.73 -0.02 -4.98
CA TYR A 45 -0.47 -0.48 -3.63
C TYR A 45 -0.53 -2.01 -3.54
N LYS A 46 0.40 -2.56 -2.77
CA LYS A 46 0.43 -3.96 -2.35
C LYS A 46 0.19 -3.98 -0.85
N LEU A 47 -0.95 -4.51 -0.44
CA LEU A 47 -1.37 -4.60 0.94
C LEU A 47 -1.34 -6.06 1.38
N THR A 48 -0.48 -6.38 2.31
CA THR A 48 -0.54 -7.58 3.15
C THR A 48 -1.42 -7.26 4.34
N CYS A 49 -2.60 -7.87 4.40
CA CYS A 49 -3.57 -7.65 5.44
C CYS A 49 -3.01 -8.06 6.82
N PRO A 50 -2.95 -7.17 7.83
CA PRO A 50 -2.48 -7.52 9.18
C PRO A 50 -3.40 -8.54 9.89
N TYR A 51 -4.65 -8.69 9.43
CA TYR A 51 -5.66 -9.53 10.06
C TYR A 51 -5.69 -10.96 9.50
N CYS A 52 -5.74 -11.10 8.18
CA CYS A 52 -5.86 -12.40 7.52
C CYS A 52 -4.59 -12.84 6.77
N ALA A 53 -3.50 -12.07 6.88
CA ALA A 53 -2.23 -12.31 6.18
C ALA A 53 -2.33 -12.37 4.64
N THR A 54 -3.49 -12.03 4.06
CA THR A 54 -3.70 -12.05 2.62
C THR A 54 -3.00 -10.88 1.96
N GLU A 55 -2.24 -11.17 0.92
CA GLU A 55 -1.67 -10.16 0.03
C GLU A 55 -2.70 -9.78 -1.04
N GLN A 56 -2.85 -8.49 -1.27
CA GLN A 56 -3.62 -7.96 -2.39
C GLN A 56 -2.84 -6.85 -3.07
N GLU A 57 -2.99 -6.76 -4.38
CA GLU A 57 -2.40 -5.71 -5.18
C GLU A 57 -3.50 -5.00 -5.96
N SER A 58 -3.53 -3.67 -5.89
CA SER A 58 -4.49 -2.87 -6.64
C SER A 58 -3.99 -1.45 -6.86
N ARG A 59 -4.73 -0.68 -7.64
CA ARG A 59 -4.44 0.72 -7.93
C ARG A 59 -5.54 1.57 -7.31
N VAL A 60 -5.15 2.69 -6.71
CA VAL A 60 -6.08 3.61 -6.07
C VAL A 60 -5.66 5.04 -6.33
N GLU A 61 -6.63 5.87 -6.64
CA GLU A 61 -6.42 7.30 -6.71
C GLU A 61 -6.63 7.92 -5.34
N PHE A 62 -5.54 8.33 -4.69
CA PHE A 62 -5.55 8.90 -3.35
C PHE A 62 -6.00 10.37 -3.35
N LYS A 63 -7.29 10.62 -3.65
CA LYS A 63 -7.90 11.96 -3.77
C LYS A 63 -7.95 12.75 -2.45
N ARG A 64 -8.27 12.09 -1.32
CA ARG A 64 -8.41 12.73 0.01
C ARG A 64 -7.87 11.85 1.15
N ARG A 65 -7.33 12.50 2.18
CA ARG A 65 -6.89 11.88 3.44
C ARG A 65 -8.08 11.78 4.42
N PRO A 66 -8.15 10.75 5.29
CA PRO A 66 -7.20 9.65 5.46
C PRO A 66 -7.29 8.62 4.32
N TYR A 67 -6.13 8.12 3.89
CA TYR A 67 -6.07 7.11 2.86
C TYR A 67 -6.51 5.77 3.45
N ARG A 68 -7.61 5.20 2.94
CA ARG A 68 -8.15 3.93 3.42
C ARG A 68 -8.12 2.92 2.28
N VAL A 69 -7.63 1.73 2.57
CA VAL A 69 -7.68 0.59 1.66
C VAL A 69 -8.48 -0.52 2.34
N ARG A 70 -9.39 -1.14 1.59
CA ARG A 70 -10.20 -2.24 2.10
C ARG A 70 -9.56 -3.55 1.69
N CYS A 71 -9.45 -4.50 2.62
CA CYS A 71 -9.02 -5.84 2.28
C CYS A 71 -10.16 -6.58 1.57
N ASN A 72 -9.92 -7.14 0.38
CA ASN A 72 -10.92 -7.92 -0.36
C ASN A 72 -11.23 -9.27 0.31
N ASN A 73 -10.31 -9.81 1.11
CA ASN A 73 -10.50 -11.09 1.77
C ASN A 73 -11.32 -10.98 3.08
N CYS A 74 -10.90 -10.12 4.01
CA CYS A 74 -11.59 -9.97 5.30
C CYS A 74 -12.54 -8.76 5.39
N GLY A 75 -12.58 -7.91 4.36
CA GLY A 75 -13.43 -6.72 4.33
C GLY A 75 -13.01 -5.59 5.28
N LYS A 76 -11.97 -5.79 6.11
CA LYS A 76 -11.50 -4.78 7.06
C LYS A 76 -10.88 -3.57 6.35
N SER A 77 -11.18 -2.38 6.88
CA SER A 77 -10.62 -1.12 6.40
C SER A 77 -9.31 -0.83 7.12
N ILE A 78 -8.26 -0.64 6.34
CA ILE A 78 -6.90 -0.36 6.81
C ILE A 78 -6.58 1.09 6.48
N THR A 79 -6.24 1.85 7.51
CA THR A 79 -5.90 3.26 7.37
C THR A 79 -4.41 3.42 7.13
N ILE A 80 -4.04 4.10 6.05
CA ILE A 80 -2.68 4.48 5.69
C ILE A 80 -2.51 5.94 6.13
N GLU A 81 -1.91 6.13 7.31
CA GLU A 81 -1.89 7.44 7.97
C GLU A 81 -1.17 8.55 7.17
N LYS A 82 -0.04 8.24 6.51
CA LYS A 82 0.77 9.26 5.84
C LYS A 82 1.51 8.71 4.62
N LEU A 83 1.09 9.16 3.43
CA LEU A 83 1.94 9.19 2.24
C LEU A 83 2.66 10.54 2.25
N THR A 84 3.88 10.57 2.77
CA THR A 84 4.71 11.77 2.77
C THR A 84 5.11 12.08 1.32
N LYS A 85 4.68 13.22 0.76
CA LYS A 85 5.41 13.82 -0.37
C LYS A 85 6.81 14.13 0.16
N LYS A 86 7.83 13.48 -0.38
CA LYS A 86 9.21 13.90 -0.15
C LYS A 86 9.62 14.80 -1.31
#